data_AF-A0A833LSV0-F1
#
_entry.id   AF-A0A833LSV0-F1
#
_cell.length_a   1.000
_cell.length_b   1.000
_cell.length_c   1.000
_cell.angle_alpha   90.00
_cell.angle_beta   90.00
_cell.angle_gamma   90.00
#
_symmetry.space_group_name_H-M   'P 1'
#
loop_
_entity.id
_entity.type
_entity.pdbx_description
1 polymer ?
#
loop_
_entity_poly.entity_id
_entity_poly.type
_entity_poly.pdbx_seq_one_letter_code
_entity_poly.pdbx_strand_id
1 'polypeptide(L)'
;MHGVLGPPSVTLLQLAILQLAGRTPSPLSWRPALALLGFAALFYPAALGLGSLDPYAAGYQPWLLLIALLPLAVALWWRRQDAWLLILGIDLAAWSTGLFANLWDVLFDPLLVALAAIVAGRRLASRLNASRRR
;
A
#
# COMPACT_ATOMS: atom_id res chain seq x y z
N MET A 1 -9.73 22.87 -1.26
CA MET A 1 -8.85 22.80 -0.08
C MET A 1 -7.96 21.58 -0.25
N HIS A 2 -6.73 21.75 -0.73
CA HIS A 2 -5.79 20.65 -0.86
C HIS A 2 -4.96 20.67 0.42
N GLY A 3 -5.12 19.66 1.28
CA GLY A 3 -4.25 19.50 2.44
C GLY A 3 -2.80 19.50 1.97
N VAL A 4 -1.88 19.98 2.80
CA VAL A 4 -0.43 20.06 2.53
C VAL A 4 0.18 18.70 2.12
N LEU A 5 -0.58 17.61 2.31
CA LEU A 5 -0.21 16.22 2.03
C LEU A 5 -1.05 15.55 0.91
N GLY A 6 -1.90 16.29 0.19
CA GLY A 6 -2.83 15.72 -0.78
C GLY A 6 -4.11 15.15 -0.16
N PRO A 7 -4.90 14.35 -0.91
CA PRO A 7 -6.06 13.65 -0.37
C PRO A 7 -5.66 12.68 0.74
N PRO A 8 -6.48 12.47 1.79
CA PRO A 8 -6.16 11.53 2.85
C PRO A 8 -6.06 10.09 2.31
N SER A 9 -4.99 9.38 2.67
CA SER A 9 -4.78 7.97 2.29
C SER A 9 -5.88 7.08 2.87
N VAL A 10 -6.69 6.52 1.97
CA VAL A 10 -7.78 5.60 2.31
C VAL A 10 -7.21 4.32 2.91
N THR A 11 -6.15 3.76 2.31
CA THR A 11 -5.44 2.58 2.80
C THR A 11 -4.92 2.74 4.23
N LEU A 12 -4.29 3.89 4.53
CA LEU A 12 -3.80 4.16 5.88
C LEU A 12 -4.93 4.30 6.90
N LEU A 13 -6.01 4.99 6.53
CA LEU A 13 -7.18 5.11 7.40
C LEU A 13 -7.75 3.75 7.74
N GLN A 14 -7.88 2.86 6.75
CA GLN A 14 -8.35 1.49 6.96
C GLN A 14 -7.42 0.69 7.89
N LEU A 15 -6.10 0.76 7.69
CA LEU A 15 -5.13 0.12 8.57
C LEU A 15 -5.21 0.66 10.01
N ALA A 16 -5.40 1.97 10.18
CA ALA A 16 -5.57 2.59 11.48
C ALA A 16 -6.87 2.12 12.16
N ILE A 17 -7.99 2.04 11.43
CA ILE A 17 -9.26 1.52 11.94
C ILE A 17 -9.13 0.07 12.39
N LEU A 18 -8.48 -0.80 11.59
CA LEU A 18 -8.24 -2.19 11.96
C LEU A 18 -7.40 -2.30 13.24
N GLN A 19 -6.39 -1.43 13.40
CA GLN A 19 -5.56 -1.39 14.59
C GLN A 19 -6.35 -0.91 15.82
N LEU A 20 -7.18 0.14 15.68
CA LEU A 20 -8.05 0.63 16.75
C LEU A 20 -9.13 -0.39 17.14
N ALA A 21 -9.62 -1.18 16.17
CA ALA A 21 -10.57 -2.27 16.41
C ALA A 21 -9.93 -3.50 17.09
N GLY A 22 -8.67 -3.42 17.52
CA GLY A 22 -7.98 -4.50 18.22
C GLY A 22 -7.66 -5.71 17.35
N ARG A 23 -7.74 -5.60 16.01
CA ARG A 23 -7.37 -6.68 15.09
C ARG A 23 -5.84 -6.83 15.07
N THR A 24 -5.35 -7.63 16.02
CA THR A 24 -3.94 -8.03 16.13
C THR A 24 -3.77 -9.49 15.67
N PRO A 25 -2.69 -9.81 14.94
CA PRO A 25 -1.66 -8.90 14.42
C PRO A 25 -2.18 -8.03 13.26
N SER A 26 -1.63 -6.80 13.14
CA SER A 26 -1.96 -5.91 12.02
C SER A 26 -1.66 -6.60 10.68
N PRO A 27 -2.53 -6.44 9.65
CA PRO A 27 -2.29 -6.98 8.32
C PRO A 27 -0.98 -6.44 7.72
N LEU A 28 -0.57 -5.21 8.06
CA LEU A 28 0.74 -4.64 7.70
C LEU A 28 1.83 -5.17 8.63
N SER A 29 2.17 -6.45 8.46
CA SER A 29 3.33 -7.06 9.11
C SER A 29 4.61 -6.85 8.28
N TRP A 30 5.77 -7.26 8.82
CA TRP A 30 7.07 -7.14 8.15
C TRP A 30 7.10 -7.65 6.69
N ARG A 31 6.42 -8.77 6.39
CA ARG A 31 6.44 -9.37 5.04
C ARG A 31 5.71 -8.47 4.03
N PRO A 32 4.43 -8.09 4.24
CA PRO A 32 3.75 -7.08 3.44
C PRO A 32 4.48 -5.74 3.39
N ALA A 33 5.06 -5.28 4.51
CA ALA A 33 5.84 -4.04 4.54
C ALA A 33 7.04 -4.09 3.60
N LEU A 34 7.81 -5.19 3.58
CA LEU A 34 8.91 -5.37 2.63
C LEU A 34 8.42 -5.44 1.17
N ALA A 35 7.29 -6.11 0.93
CA ALA A 35 6.71 -6.18 -0.42
C ALA A 35 6.30 -4.78 -0.93
N LEU A 36 5.66 -3.98 -0.08
CA LEU A 36 5.30 -2.59 -0.40
C LEU A 36 6.54 -1.72 -0.63
N LEU A 37 7.58 -1.87 0.18
CA LEU A 37 8.85 -1.14 -0.02
C LEU A 37 9.56 -1.55 -1.30
N GLY A 38 9.59 -2.85 -1.62
CA GLY A 38 10.16 -3.36 -2.86
C GLY A 38 9.40 -2.83 -4.08
N PHE A 39 8.07 -2.82 -4.00
CA PHE A 39 7.22 -2.19 -5.02
C PHE A 39 7.50 -0.69 -5.13
N ALA A 40 7.58 0.04 -4.00
CA ALA A 40 7.90 1.47 -3.97
C ALA A 40 9.22 1.79 -4.68
N ALA A 41 10.25 0.98 -4.41
CA ALA A 41 11.59 1.16 -4.93
C ALA A 41 11.68 0.94 -6.44
N LEU A 42 10.75 0.21 -7.05
CA LEU A 42 10.65 0.08 -8.51
C LEU A 42 9.69 1.13 -9.09
N PHE A 43 8.57 1.37 -8.41
CA PHE A 43 7.50 2.23 -8.87
C PHE A 43 7.90 3.70 -8.93
N TYR A 44 8.46 4.26 -7.85
CA TYR A 44 8.77 5.69 -7.80
C TYR A 44 9.88 6.11 -8.75
N PRO A 45 11.02 5.38 -8.88
CA PRO A 45 12.01 5.73 -9.88
C PRO A 45 11.44 5.72 -11.30
N ALA A 46 10.65 4.70 -11.66
CA ALA A 46 10.01 4.63 -12.96
C ALA A 46 9.03 5.80 -13.18
N ALA A 47 8.22 6.15 -12.17
CA ALA A 47 7.33 7.31 -12.22
C ALA A 47 8.07 8.66 -12.29
N LEU A 48 9.30 8.74 -11.78
CA LEU A 48 10.16 9.92 -11.87
C LEU A 48 10.89 10.03 -13.22
N GLY A 49 10.63 9.11 -14.16
CA GLY A 49 11.23 9.12 -15.49
C GLY A 49 12.56 8.37 -15.59
N LEU A 50 12.93 7.54 -14.59
CA LEU A 50 14.02 6.57 -14.75
C LEU A 50 13.52 5.38 -15.58
N GLY A 51 13.37 5.60 -16.88
CA GLY A 51 12.93 4.59 -17.85
C GLY A 51 12.01 5.16 -18.93
N SER A 52 11.68 4.32 -19.92
CA SER A 52 10.70 4.64 -20.96
C SER A 52 9.25 4.35 -20.55
N LEU A 53 9.05 3.63 -19.44
CA LEU A 53 7.75 3.27 -18.90
C LEU A 53 7.40 4.21 -17.76
N ASP A 54 6.19 4.77 -17.80
CA ASP A 54 5.60 5.53 -16.71
C ASP A 54 4.44 4.72 -16.09
N PRO A 55 4.69 3.96 -15.01
CA PRO A 55 3.65 3.18 -14.33
C PRO A 55 2.59 4.08 -13.70
N TYR A 56 2.94 5.30 -13.31
CA TYR A 56 2.01 6.22 -12.67
C TYR A 56 0.99 6.74 -13.66
N ALA A 57 1.38 6.99 -14.92
CA ALA A 57 0.47 7.34 -16.01
C ALA A 57 -0.64 6.29 -16.23
N ALA A 58 -0.32 5.00 -16.04
CA ALA A 58 -1.32 3.92 -16.17
C ALA A 58 -2.47 4.02 -15.16
N GLY A 59 -2.28 4.76 -14.06
CA GLY A 59 -3.33 4.99 -13.06
C GLY A 59 -4.41 5.99 -13.50
N TYR A 60 -4.17 6.81 -14.53
CA TYR A 60 -5.19 7.69 -15.14
C TYR A 60 -6.08 6.95 -16.15
N GLN A 61 -5.58 5.86 -16.74
CA GLN A 61 -6.35 4.97 -17.62
C GLN A 61 -6.30 3.54 -17.07
N PRO A 62 -7.00 3.26 -15.96
CA PRO A 62 -6.70 2.10 -15.12
C PRO A 62 -7.26 0.79 -15.66
N TRP A 63 -7.76 0.69 -16.90
CA TRP A 63 -8.36 -0.54 -17.41
C TRP A 63 -7.42 -1.74 -17.36
N LEU A 64 -6.17 -1.56 -17.80
CA LEU A 64 -5.16 -2.62 -17.67
C LEU A 64 -4.82 -2.90 -16.21
N LEU A 65 -4.78 -1.86 -15.37
CA LEU A 65 -4.48 -1.99 -13.94
C LEU A 65 -5.59 -2.75 -13.19
N LEU A 66 -6.87 -2.48 -13.48
CA LEU A 66 -8.01 -3.20 -12.92
C LEU A 66 -7.99 -4.68 -13.31
N ILE A 67 -7.69 -4.99 -14.58
CA ILE A 67 -7.52 -6.38 -15.03
C ILE A 67 -6.35 -7.03 -14.27
N ALA A 68 -5.24 -6.32 -14.04
CA ALA A 68 -4.11 -6.82 -13.27
C ALA A 68 -4.42 -7.01 -11.77
N LEU A 69 -5.37 -6.26 -11.22
CA LEU A 69 -5.83 -6.40 -9.83
C LEU A 69 -6.76 -7.61 -9.63
N LEU A 70 -7.43 -8.12 -10.67
CA LEU A 70 -8.26 -9.32 -10.57
C LEU A 70 -7.48 -10.57 -10.07
N PRO A 71 -6.36 -10.99 -10.68
CA PRO A 71 -5.61 -12.13 -10.18
C PRO A 71 -5.04 -11.87 -8.78
N LEU A 72 -4.72 -10.61 -8.44
CA LEU A 72 -4.32 -10.26 -7.08
C LEU A 72 -5.46 -10.47 -6.08
N ALA A 73 -6.68 -9.99 -6.39
CA ALA A 73 -7.86 -10.20 -5.56
C ALA A 73 -8.18 -11.68 -5.37
N VAL A 74 -8.10 -12.48 -6.45
CA VAL A 74 -8.27 -13.94 -6.39
C VAL A 74 -7.19 -14.59 -5.52
N ALA A 75 -5.92 -14.16 -5.65
CA ALA A 75 -4.84 -14.67 -4.82
C ALA A 75 -5.03 -14.34 -3.33
N LEU A 76 -5.46 -13.11 -3.01
CA LEU A 76 -5.78 -12.68 -1.65
C LEU A 76 -6.93 -13.52 -1.07
N TRP A 77 -7.99 -13.74 -1.86
CA TRP A 77 -9.13 -14.55 -1.46
C TRP A 77 -8.75 -16.01 -1.20
N TRP A 78 -7.98 -16.64 -2.10
CA TRP A 78 -7.48 -18.00 -1.93
C TRP A 78 -6.67 -18.13 -0.63
N ARG A 79 -5.80 -17.16 -0.37
CA ARG A 79 -4.93 -17.14 0.82
C ARG A 79 -5.67 -16.72 2.10
N ARG A 80 -6.99 -16.49 2.05
CA ARG A 80 -7.83 -15.99 3.15
C ARG A 80 -7.28 -14.72 3.80
N GLN A 81 -6.74 -13.83 2.97
CA GLN A 81 -6.24 -12.52 3.37
C GLN A 81 -7.39 -11.50 3.37
N ASP A 82 -8.44 -11.79 4.14
CA ASP A 82 -9.71 -11.05 4.10
C ASP A 82 -9.53 -9.55 4.42
N ALA A 83 -8.60 -9.21 5.31
CA ALA A 83 -8.27 -7.81 5.62
C ALA A 83 -7.72 -7.06 4.41
N TRP A 84 -6.80 -7.66 3.65
CA TRP A 84 -6.23 -7.05 2.44
C TRP A 84 -7.25 -7.00 1.30
N LEU A 85 -8.12 -8.01 1.20
CA LEU A 85 -9.20 -8.03 0.21
C LEU A 85 -10.23 -6.92 0.49
N LEU A 86 -10.57 -6.70 1.77
CA LEU A 86 -11.43 -5.58 2.20
C LEU A 86 -10.78 -4.23 1.90
N ILE A 87 -9.48 -4.09 2.21
CA ILE A 87 -8.71 -2.86 1.90
C ILE A 87 -8.80 -2.54 0.42
N LEU A 88 -8.44 -3.52 -0.43
CA LEU A 88 -8.51 -3.38 -1.88
C LEU A 88 -9.92 -3.04 -2.37
N GLY A 89 -10.95 -3.69 -1.83
CA GLY A 89 -12.33 -3.44 -2.21
C GLY A 89 -12.79 -2.02 -1.86
N ILE A 90 -12.44 -1.53 -0.67
CA ILE A 90 -12.77 -0.17 -0.22
C ILE A 90 -11.98 0.86 -1.03
N ASP A 91 -10.72 0.61 -1.37
CA ASP A 91 -9.92 1.50 -2.20
C ASP A 91 -10.51 1.62 -3.62
N LEU A 92 -10.91 0.51 -4.23
CA LEU A 92 -11.59 0.53 -5.53
C LEU A 92 -12.94 1.25 -5.48
N ALA A 93 -13.69 1.09 -4.38
CA ALA A 93 -14.92 1.82 -4.16
C ALA A 93 -14.68 3.33 -3.94
N ALA A 94 -13.62 3.70 -3.23
CA ALA A 94 -13.23 5.11 -3.06
C ALA A 94 -12.81 5.72 -4.40
N TRP A 95 -12.05 5.00 -5.22
CA TRP A 95 -11.68 5.43 -6.56
C TRP A 95 -12.91 5.64 -7.46
N SER A 96 -13.91 4.74 -7.43
CA SER A 96 -15.10 4.84 -8.28
C SER A 96 -16.00 6.04 -8.00
N THR A 97 -15.83 6.70 -6.84
CA THR A 97 -16.51 7.97 -6.53
C THR A 97 -15.98 9.16 -7.34
N GLY A 98 -14.83 9.03 -7.99
CA GLY A 98 -14.16 10.13 -8.71
C GLY A 98 -13.43 11.12 -7.80
N LEU A 99 -13.31 10.82 -6.49
CA LEU A 99 -12.52 11.64 -5.55
C LEU A 99 -11.03 11.66 -5.88
N PHE A 100 -10.54 10.65 -6.59
CA PHE A 100 -9.14 10.50 -6.97
C PHE A 100 -9.02 10.40 -8.48
N ALA A 101 -8.17 11.25 -9.07
CA ALA A 101 -7.94 11.27 -10.51
C ALA A 101 -7.09 10.08 -10.98
N ASN A 102 -6.27 9.52 -10.10
CA ASN A 102 -5.37 8.41 -10.39
C ASN A 102 -5.63 7.26 -9.41
N LEU A 103 -5.72 6.02 -9.92
CA LEU A 103 -5.96 4.84 -9.09
C LEU A 103 -4.81 4.56 -8.11
N TRP A 104 -3.57 4.89 -8.49
CA TRP A 104 -2.41 4.74 -7.61
C TRP A 104 -2.49 5.62 -6.37
N ASP A 105 -3.09 6.81 -6.47
CA ASP A 105 -3.22 7.73 -5.32
C ASP A 105 -4.10 7.14 -4.21
N VAL A 106 -5.01 6.21 -4.56
CA VAL A 106 -5.85 5.50 -3.58
C VAL A 106 -5.13 4.28 -3.04
N LEU A 107 -4.53 3.47 -3.92
CA LEU A 107 -3.93 2.19 -3.55
C LEU A 107 -2.59 2.35 -2.82
N PHE A 108 -1.80 3.34 -3.23
CA PHE A 108 -0.39 3.41 -2.90
C PHE A 108 0.11 4.86 -2.79
N ASP A 109 0.14 5.37 -1.56
CA ASP A 109 0.55 6.74 -1.27
C ASP A 109 1.89 6.82 -0.51
N PRO A 110 2.58 7.99 -0.54
CA PRO A 110 3.87 8.16 0.14
C PRO A 110 3.85 7.90 1.65
N LEU A 111 2.73 8.15 2.32
CA LEU A 111 2.61 7.91 3.77
C LEU A 111 2.49 6.41 4.06
N LEU A 112 1.81 5.63 3.21
CA LEU A 112 1.81 4.17 3.29
C LEU A 112 3.23 3.60 3.17
N VAL A 113 4.04 4.15 2.27
CA VAL A 113 5.46 3.77 2.13
C VAL A 113 6.27 4.13 3.37
N ALA A 114 6.07 5.32 3.94
CA ALA A 114 6.70 5.72 5.18
C ALA A 114 6.32 4.78 6.34
N LEU A 115 5.05 4.41 6.47
CA LEU A 115 4.58 3.46 7.48
C LEU A 115 5.22 2.07 7.28
N ALA A 116 5.28 1.58 6.04
CA ALA A 116 5.95 0.33 5.71
C ALA A 116 7.44 0.36 6.08
N ALA A 117 8.13 1.47 5.83
CA ALA A 117 9.53 1.68 6.24
C ALA A 117 9.70 1.64 7.76
N ILE A 118 8.78 2.26 8.52
CA ILE A 118 8.79 2.24 9.99
C ILE A 118 8.57 0.81 10.51
N VAL A 119 7.56 0.10 10.01
CA VAL A 119 7.26 -1.29 10.40
C VAL A 119 8.46 -2.19 10.11
N ALA A 120 9.10 -2.00 8.95
CA ALA A 120 10.33 -2.69 8.61
C ALA A 120 11.45 -2.34 9.61
N GLY A 121 11.84 -1.07 9.68
CA GLY A 121 12.95 -0.59 10.51
C GLY A 121 12.85 -1.03 11.98
N ARG A 122 11.65 -1.01 12.57
CA ARG A 122 11.44 -1.45 13.97
C ARG A 122 11.82 -2.92 14.18
N ARG A 123 11.52 -3.81 13.23
CA ARG A 123 11.87 -5.24 13.34
C ARG A 123 13.36 -5.51 13.10
N LEU A 124 14.01 -4.71 12.25
CA LEU A 124 15.46 -4.79 12.07
C LEU A 124 16.18 -4.31 13.34
N ALA A 125 15.77 -3.17 13.89
CA ALA A 125 16.31 -2.64 15.14
C ALA A 125 16.15 -3.63 16.32
N SER A 126 14.99 -4.29 16.42
CA SER A 126 14.78 -5.31 17.47
C SER A 126 15.70 -6.51 17.31
N ARG A 127 16.00 -6.93 16.06
CA ARG A 127 16.95 -8.03 15.78
C ARG A 127 18.38 -7.66 16.11
N LEU A 128 18.82 -6.45 15.75
CA LEU A 128 20.17 -5.96 16.05
C LEU A 128 20.39 -5.78 17.56
N ASN A 129 19.36 -5.32 18.28
CA ASN A 129 19.42 -5.22 19.74
C ASN A 129 19.46 -6.60 20.43
N ALA A 130 18.77 -7.60 19.87
CA ALA A 130 18.83 -8.96 20.39
C ALA A 130 20.19 -9.63 20.15
N SER A 131 20.86 -9.35 19.02
CA SER A 131 22.20 -9.87 18.74
C SER A 131 23.30 -9.18 19.55
N ARG A 132 23.12 -7.92 19.96
CA ARG A 132 24.04 -7.18 20.84
C ARG A 132 23.97 -7.59 22.32
N ARG A 133 22.94 -8.33 22.74
CA ARG A 133 22.72 -8.77 24.13
C ARG A 133 23.11 -10.23 24.38
N ARG A 134 23.64 -10.94 23.37
CA ARG A 134 24.26 -12.27 23.49
C ARG A 134 25.76 -12.10 23.43
#